data_AF-A0A958B6F3-F1
#
_entry.id   AF-A0A958B6F3-F1
#
_cell.length_a   1.000
_cell.length_b   1.000
_cell.length_c   1.000
_cell.angle_alpha   90.00
_cell.angle_beta   90.00
_cell.angle_gamma   90.00
#
_symmetry.space_group_name_H-M   'P 1'
#
loop_
_entity.id
_entity.type
_entity.pdbx_description
1 polymer ?
#
loop_
_entity_poly.entity_id
_entity_poly.type
_entity_poly.pdbx_seq_one_letter_code
_entity_poly.pdbx_strand_id
1 'polypeptide(L)'
;MNSNIIINTPAALLRPEAALLLSCARRPMPGAGPPSLQTFLSADLDWDYLLQLASRHGLIPLLYTHLSRCGADRIPKPVLAKLWAGYELNTRHSQFLAEELAELLHLLESSGIRALPYKGPVLARLLYGHVALRHAGDLDILVSRADALRARELITARGYRSTRSLTHGQATAYLHGQRYYHFELVHPTHKLLVELHWRIGHDLFSVATDRLLERAKLTAPGLDQRAPRLLSPEVLLLV
;
A
#
# COMPACT_ATOMS: atom_id res chain seq x y z
N MET A 1 5.59 -10.99 36.09
CA MET A 1 4.32 -10.22 36.16
C MET A 1 4.05 -9.69 34.77
N ASN A 2 3.33 -10.49 33.96
CA ASN A 2 3.03 -10.20 32.56
C ASN A 2 1.66 -9.54 32.49
N SER A 3 1.62 -8.24 32.23
CA SER A 3 0.40 -7.54 31.89
C SER A 3 0.25 -7.56 30.37
N ASN A 4 -0.45 -8.59 29.87
CA ASN A 4 -1.00 -8.60 28.52
C ASN A 4 -2.08 -7.51 28.43
N ILE A 5 -1.73 -6.37 27.83
CA ILE A 5 -2.73 -5.39 27.40
C ILE A 5 -3.36 -5.92 26.12
N ILE A 6 -4.39 -6.74 26.28
CA ILE A 6 -5.37 -6.97 25.22
C ILE A 6 -6.19 -5.69 25.18
N ILE A 7 -6.02 -4.86 24.15
CA ILE A 7 -6.90 -3.72 23.88
C ILE A 7 -8.23 -4.30 23.40
N ASN A 8 -9.03 -4.78 24.34
CA ASN A 8 -10.39 -5.21 24.10
C ASN A 8 -11.26 -3.95 24.12
N THR A 9 -11.20 -3.14 23.06
CA THR A 9 -12.17 -2.06 22.90
C THR A 9 -13.54 -2.73 22.71
N PRO A 10 -14.48 -2.60 23.65
CA PRO A 10 -15.76 -3.29 23.50
C PRO A 10 -16.47 -2.68 22.29
N ALA A 11 -16.83 -3.52 21.31
CA ALA A 11 -17.58 -3.12 20.12
C ALA A 11 -18.91 -2.40 20.46
N ALA A 12 -19.37 -2.50 21.72
CA ALA A 12 -20.56 -1.86 22.26
C ALA A 12 -20.51 -0.32 22.37
N LEU A 13 -19.34 0.32 22.25
CA LEU A 13 -19.18 1.79 22.33
C LEU A 13 -19.07 2.47 20.96
N LEU A 14 -19.04 1.72 19.87
CA LEU A 14 -18.87 2.27 18.53
C LEU A 14 -20.22 2.52 17.88
N ARG A 15 -20.32 3.66 17.19
CA ARG A 15 -21.42 3.91 16.24
C ARG A 15 -21.56 2.73 15.26
N PRO A 16 -22.78 2.34 14.86
CA PRO A 16 -23.00 1.19 13.98
C PRO A 16 -22.24 1.31 12.66
N GLU A 17 -22.07 2.52 12.13
CA GLU A 17 -21.28 2.78 10.91
C GLU A 17 -19.79 2.46 11.11
N ALA A 18 -19.21 2.83 12.26
CA ALA A 18 -17.81 2.55 12.57
C ALA A 18 -17.59 1.04 12.79
N ALA A 19 -18.53 0.37 13.47
CA ALA A 19 -18.50 -1.08 13.66
C ALA A 19 -18.63 -1.84 12.33
N LEU A 20 -19.51 -1.39 11.44
CA LEU A 20 -19.64 -1.92 10.08
C LEU A 20 -18.33 -1.76 9.30
N LEU A 21 -17.74 -0.57 9.33
CA LEU A 21 -16.50 -0.29 8.60
C LEU A 21 -15.33 -1.15 9.10
N LEU A 22 -15.19 -1.32 10.41
CA LEU A 22 -14.19 -2.22 11.00
C LEU A 22 -14.44 -3.68 10.63
N SER A 23 -15.71 -4.10 10.55
CA SER A 23 -16.07 -5.45 10.12
C SER A 23 -15.65 -5.71 8.68
N CYS A 24 -15.78 -4.72 7.79
CA CYS A 24 -15.29 -4.79 6.41
C CYS A 24 -13.75 -4.75 6.31
N ALA A 25 -13.06 -4.11 7.26
CA ALA A 25 -11.60 -4.03 7.27
C ALA A 25 -10.91 -5.27 7.87
N ARG A 26 -11.65 -6.13 8.60
CA ARG A 26 -11.10 -7.34 9.21
C ARG A 26 -10.84 -8.40 8.14
N ARG A 27 -9.63 -8.96 8.17
CA ARG A 27 -9.31 -10.19 7.44
C ARG A 27 -10.14 -11.35 8.02
N PRO A 28 -10.75 -12.21 7.20
CA PRO A 28 -11.44 -13.40 7.70
C PRO A 28 -10.45 -14.25 8.51
N MET A 29 -10.70 -14.42 9.81
CA MET A 29 -9.92 -15.32 10.64
C MET A 29 -10.47 -16.74 10.48
N PRO A 30 -9.62 -17.76 10.32
CA PRO A 30 -10.10 -19.15 10.30
C PRO A 30 -10.90 -19.45 11.57
N GLY A 31 -12.15 -19.88 11.43
CA GLY A 31 -13.04 -20.23 12.55
C GLY A 31 -13.90 -19.10 13.13
N ALA A 32 -13.66 -17.84 12.75
CA ALA A 32 -14.62 -16.76 12.99
C ALA A 32 -15.49 -16.62 11.75
N GLY A 33 -16.78 -16.98 11.85
CA GLY A 33 -17.74 -16.68 10.78
C GLY A 33 -17.72 -15.18 10.46
N PRO A 34 -17.99 -14.77 9.21
CA PRO A 34 -18.05 -13.35 8.89
C PRO A 34 -19.02 -12.67 9.87
N PRO A 35 -18.66 -11.57 10.55
CA PRO A 35 -19.66 -10.79 11.28
C PRO A 35 -20.76 -10.49 10.27
N SER A 36 -21.99 -10.91 10.55
CA SER A 36 -23.07 -10.85 9.58
C SER A 36 -23.36 -9.39 9.27
N LEU A 37 -22.79 -8.89 8.17
CA LEU A 37 -22.98 -7.51 7.70
C LEU A 37 -24.48 -7.20 7.55
N GLN A 38 -25.31 -8.24 7.35
CA GLN A 38 -26.77 -8.17 7.35
C GLN A 38 -27.37 -7.58 8.64
N THR A 39 -26.75 -7.81 9.80
CA THR A 39 -27.21 -7.26 11.08
C THR A 39 -27.06 -5.75 11.11
N PHE A 40 -25.92 -5.22 10.63
CA PHE A 40 -25.68 -3.78 10.53
C PHE A 40 -26.57 -3.14 9.46
N LEU A 41 -26.79 -3.83 8.34
CA LEU A 41 -27.69 -3.36 7.27
C LEU A 41 -29.18 -3.41 7.63
N SER A 42 -29.53 -3.93 8.79
CA SER A 42 -30.89 -3.88 9.34
C SER A 42 -31.09 -2.72 10.31
N ALA A 43 -30.02 -1.99 10.67
CA ALA A 43 -30.08 -0.77 11.47
C ALA A 43 -30.31 0.45 10.57
N ASP A 44 -30.83 1.54 11.14
CA ASP A 44 -30.86 2.83 10.48
C ASP A 44 -29.45 3.44 10.51
N LEU A 45 -28.80 3.48 9.34
CA LEU A 45 -27.42 3.93 9.19
C LEU A 45 -27.38 5.35 8.64
N ASP A 46 -26.54 6.18 9.26
CA ASP A 46 -26.13 7.46 8.70
C ASP A 46 -25.11 7.22 7.57
N TRP A 47 -25.63 7.06 6.36
CA TRP A 47 -24.83 6.75 5.19
C TRP A 47 -23.81 7.83 4.84
N ASP A 48 -24.13 9.11 5.10
CA ASP A 48 -23.19 10.19 4.83
C ASP A 48 -22.02 10.16 5.82
N TYR A 49 -22.28 9.89 7.10
CA TYR A 49 -21.21 9.65 8.08
C TYR A 49 -20.35 8.44 7.71
N LEU A 50 -20.97 7.32 7.33
CA LEU A 50 -20.24 6.12 6.91
C LEU A 50 -19.34 6.38 5.70
N LEU A 51 -19.85 7.08 4.68
CA LEU A 51 -19.08 7.45 3.49
C LEU A 51 -17.90 8.37 3.83
N GLN A 52 -18.12 9.38 4.68
CA GLN A 52 -17.05 10.27 5.13
C GLN A 52 -15.97 9.51 5.91
N LEU A 53 -16.38 8.61 6.81
CA LEU A 53 -15.46 7.80 7.59
C LEU A 53 -14.66 6.83 6.70
N ALA A 54 -15.34 6.13 5.79
CA ALA A 54 -14.71 5.22 4.84
C ALA A 54 -13.74 5.95 3.91
N SER A 55 -14.10 7.15 3.43
CA SER A 55 -13.24 8.00 2.62
C SER A 55 -11.98 8.43 3.38
N ARG A 56 -12.16 8.96 4.61
CA ARG A 56 -11.06 9.40 5.48
C ARG A 56 -10.03 8.31 5.75
N HIS A 57 -10.48 7.06 5.88
CA HIS A 57 -9.61 5.92 6.17
C HIS A 57 -9.20 5.11 4.92
N GLY A 58 -9.57 5.55 3.71
CA GLY A 58 -9.23 4.86 2.47
C GLY A 58 -9.91 3.49 2.30
N LEU A 59 -11.05 3.28 2.96
CA LEU A 59 -11.78 2.00 3.02
C LEU A 59 -12.96 1.92 2.05
N ILE A 60 -13.18 2.93 1.19
CA ILE A 60 -14.26 2.93 0.19
C ILE A 60 -14.25 1.67 -0.70
N PRO A 61 -13.11 1.22 -1.27
CA PRO A 61 -13.12 0.03 -2.13
C PRO A 61 -13.49 -1.26 -1.38
N LEU A 62 -13.04 -1.38 -0.12
CA LEU A 62 -13.38 -2.49 0.76
C LEU A 62 -14.86 -2.47 1.12
N LEU A 63 -15.37 -1.30 1.53
CA LEU A 63 -16.77 -1.12 1.89
C LEU A 63 -17.69 -1.47 0.70
N TYR A 64 -17.39 -0.97 -0.50
CA TYR A 64 -18.12 -1.34 -1.72
C TYR A 64 -18.11 -2.85 -1.96
N THR A 65 -16.95 -3.50 -1.87
CA THR A 65 -16.78 -4.94 -2.15
C THR A 65 -17.61 -5.80 -1.20
N HIS A 66 -17.64 -5.45 0.09
CA HIS A 66 -18.41 -6.18 1.09
C HIS A 66 -19.91 -5.92 0.96
N LEU A 67 -20.31 -4.67 0.79
CA LEU A 67 -21.71 -4.27 0.72
C LEU A 67 -22.41 -4.77 -0.55
N SER A 68 -21.74 -4.71 -1.71
CA SER A 68 -22.27 -5.22 -2.98
C SER A 68 -22.53 -6.74 -2.95
N ARG A 69 -21.72 -7.50 -2.20
CA ARG A 69 -21.87 -8.96 -2.05
C ARG A 69 -22.94 -9.37 -1.05
N CYS A 70 -23.11 -8.60 0.04
CA CYS A 70 -23.92 -9.03 1.18
C CYS A 70 -25.32 -8.40 1.26
N GLY A 71 -25.63 -7.37 0.48
CA GLY A 71 -26.95 -6.75 0.52
C GLY A 71 -27.09 -5.47 -0.30
N ALA A 72 -26.75 -5.50 -1.59
CA ALA A 72 -26.87 -4.35 -2.48
C ALA A 72 -28.27 -3.72 -2.47
N ASP A 73 -29.33 -4.55 -2.39
CA ASP A 73 -30.72 -4.11 -2.42
C ASP A 73 -31.15 -3.30 -1.19
N ARG A 74 -30.40 -3.39 -0.09
CA ARG A 74 -30.68 -2.67 1.16
C ARG A 74 -29.98 -1.32 1.26
N ILE A 75 -29.16 -0.98 0.27
CA ILE A 75 -28.36 0.24 0.27
C ILE A 75 -29.08 1.28 -0.60
N PRO A 76 -29.23 2.52 -0.14
CA PRO A 76 -29.75 3.58 -0.98
C PRO A 76 -28.95 3.68 -2.29
N LYS A 77 -29.65 3.68 -3.44
CA LYS A 77 -29.00 3.74 -4.77
C LYS A 77 -27.95 4.86 -4.91
N PRO A 78 -28.16 6.09 -4.39
CA PRO A 78 -27.15 7.14 -4.46
C PRO A 78 -25.87 6.80 -3.68
N VAL A 79 -25.98 6.09 -2.56
CA VAL A 79 -24.84 5.65 -1.75
C VAL A 79 -24.06 4.57 -2.48
N LEU A 80 -24.75 3.58 -3.05
CA LEU A 80 -24.11 2.52 -3.83
C LEU A 80 -23.37 3.09 -5.05
N ALA A 81 -23.94 4.09 -5.73
CA ALA A 81 -23.29 4.77 -6.84
C ALA A 81 -22.01 5.53 -6.42
N LYS A 82 -22.03 6.23 -5.27
CA LYS A 82 -20.83 6.88 -4.70
C LYS A 82 -19.74 5.86 -4.36
N LEU A 83 -20.11 4.74 -3.74
CA LEU A 83 -19.19 3.64 -3.41
C LEU A 83 -18.58 3.01 -4.67
N TRP A 84 -19.40 2.76 -5.69
CA TRP A 84 -18.93 2.26 -6.99
C TRP A 84 -17.93 3.22 -7.64
N ALA A 85 -18.26 4.50 -7.74
CA ALA A 85 -17.38 5.50 -8.35
C ALA A 85 -16.02 5.57 -7.64
N GLY A 86 -16.00 5.51 -6.30
CA GLY A 86 -14.76 5.47 -5.53
C GLY A 86 -13.97 4.17 -5.72
N TYR A 87 -14.65 3.03 -5.80
CA TYR A 87 -14.03 1.74 -6.10
C TYR A 87 -13.40 1.73 -7.50
N GLU A 88 -14.11 2.22 -8.51
CA GLU A 88 -13.64 2.29 -9.89
C GLU A 88 -12.44 3.23 -10.04
N LEU A 89 -12.50 4.41 -9.41
CA LEU A 89 -11.38 5.35 -9.38
C LEU A 89 -10.13 4.72 -8.73
N ASN A 90 -10.29 4.05 -7.59
CA ASN A 90 -9.17 3.36 -6.94
C ASN A 90 -8.62 2.20 -7.80
N THR A 91 -9.50 1.50 -8.53
CA THR A 91 -9.08 0.41 -9.44
C THR A 91 -8.18 0.94 -10.55
N ARG A 92 -8.61 1.99 -11.24
CA ARG A 92 -7.82 2.64 -12.30
C ARG A 92 -6.50 3.19 -11.75
N HIS A 93 -6.54 3.84 -10.59
CA HIS A 93 -5.33 4.35 -9.95
C HIS A 93 -4.35 3.22 -9.60
N SER A 94 -4.85 2.12 -9.03
CA SER A 94 -4.03 0.96 -8.67
C SER A 94 -3.40 0.28 -9.89
N GLN A 95 -4.11 0.24 -11.03
CA GLN A 95 -3.57 -0.25 -12.30
C GLN A 95 -2.43 0.64 -12.79
N PHE A 96 -2.65 1.95 -12.84
CA PHE A 96 -1.63 2.93 -13.18
C PHE A 96 -0.37 2.78 -12.30
N LEU A 97 -0.54 2.68 -10.98
CA LEU A 97 0.59 2.47 -10.06
C LEU A 97 1.35 1.16 -10.33
N ALA A 98 0.62 0.09 -10.66
CA ALA A 98 1.24 -1.21 -10.94
C ALA A 98 2.05 -1.18 -12.25
N GLU A 99 1.54 -0.49 -13.27
CA GLU A 99 2.24 -0.28 -14.54
C GLU A 99 3.50 0.54 -14.34
N GLU A 100 3.40 1.72 -13.73
CA GLU A 100 4.55 2.59 -13.42
C GLU A 100 5.62 1.85 -12.60
N LEU A 101 5.19 1.08 -11.58
CA LEU A 101 6.11 0.28 -10.78
C LEU A 101 6.84 -0.76 -11.63
N ALA A 102 6.13 -1.52 -12.46
CA ALA A 102 6.73 -2.52 -13.33
C ALA A 102 7.76 -1.89 -14.28
N GLU A 103 7.44 -0.73 -14.84
CA GLU A 103 8.35 -0.05 -15.75
C GLU A 103 9.60 0.52 -15.05
N LEU A 104 9.46 1.05 -13.83
CA LEU A 104 10.60 1.53 -13.03
C LEU A 104 11.50 0.36 -12.61
N LEU A 105 10.92 -0.76 -12.19
CA LEU A 105 11.69 -1.96 -11.83
C LEU A 105 12.45 -2.50 -13.05
N HIS A 106 11.82 -2.52 -14.23
CA HIS A 106 12.48 -2.94 -15.47
C HIS A 106 13.63 -2.00 -15.87
N LEU A 107 13.45 -0.68 -15.73
CA LEU A 107 14.51 0.32 -15.98
C LEU A 107 15.73 0.08 -15.07
N LEU A 108 15.50 -0.19 -13.79
CA LEU A 108 16.57 -0.43 -12.83
C LEU A 108 17.27 -1.78 -13.11
N GLU A 109 16.50 -2.85 -13.33
CA GLU A 109 17.04 -4.19 -13.59
C GLU A 109 17.84 -4.24 -14.90
N SER A 110 17.35 -3.61 -15.98
CA SER A 110 18.08 -3.49 -17.25
C SER A 110 19.38 -2.69 -17.14
N SER A 111 19.49 -1.85 -16.11
CA SER A 111 20.72 -1.11 -15.77
C SER A 111 21.62 -1.88 -14.79
N GLY A 112 21.29 -3.12 -14.42
CA GLY A 112 22.06 -3.93 -13.47
C GLY A 112 21.84 -3.54 -12.01
N ILE A 113 20.81 -2.75 -11.69
CA ILE A 113 20.44 -2.40 -10.32
C ILE A 113 19.33 -3.32 -9.85
N ARG A 114 19.58 -4.06 -8.76
CA ARG A 114 18.54 -4.87 -8.13
C ARG A 114 17.60 -3.97 -7.33
N ALA A 115 16.33 -3.99 -7.67
CA ALA A 115 15.28 -3.21 -7.03
C ALA A 115 14.14 -4.11 -6.55
N LEU A 116 13.56 -3.78 -5.39
CA LEU A 116 12.42 -4.49 -4.82
C LEU A 116 11.31 -3.52 -4.44
N PRO A 117 10.06 -3.77 -4.85
CA PRO A 117 8.93 -3.09 -4.25
C PRO A 117 8.75 -3.59 -2.81
N TYR A 118 8.71 -2.70 -1.82
CA TYR A 118 8.60 -3.11 -0.41
C TYR A 118 7.32 -2.63 0.30
N LYS A 119 6.51 -1.77 -0.34
CA LYS A 119 5.12 -1.43 0.06
C LYS A 119 4.25 -1.16 -1.18
N GLY A 120 2.99 -0.75 -0.99
CA GLY A 120 2.12 -0.31 -2.09
C GLY A 120 1.29 -1.41 -2.79
N PRO A 121 1.05 -1.32 -4.11
CA PRO A 121 0.13 -2.21 -4.86
C PRO A 121 0.46 -3.71 -4.75
N VAL A 122 1.75 -4.02 -4.61
CA VAL A 122 2.25 -5.37 -4.37
C VAL A 122 1.71 -5.93 -3.06
N LEU A 123 1.78 -5.13 -1.99
CA LEU A 123 1.24 -5.50 -0.69
C LEU A 123 -0.29 -5.57 -0.73
N ALA A 124 -0.95 -4.73 -1.53
CA ALA A 124 -2.39 -4.79 -1.75
C ALA A 124 -2.84 -6.13 -2.35
N ARG A 125 -2.14 -6.60 -3.40
CA ARG A 125 -2.38 -7.93 -3.99
C ARG A 125 -2.13 -9.05 -2.98
N LEU A 126 -1.02 -8.99 -2.25
CA LEU A 126 -0.64 -10.04 -1.30
C LEU A 126 -1.58 -10.13 -0.09
N LEU A 127 -2.05 -8.99 0.44
CA LEU A 127 -2.92 -8.96 1.62
C LEU A 127 -4.40 -9.17 1.29
N TYR A 128 -4.88 -8.60 0.19
CA TYR A 128 -6.32 -8.56 -0.14
C TYR A 128 -6.69 -9.39 -1.37
N GLY A 129 -5.72 -9.99 -2.07
CA GLY A 129 -5.95 -10.75 -3.31
C GLY A 129 -6.21 -9.87 -4.55
N HIS A 130 -6.41 -8.57 -4.36
CA HIS A 130 -6.72 -7.62 -5.44
C HIS A 130 -6.11 -6.24 -5.15
N VAL A 131 -5.41 -5.69 -6.15
CA VAL A 131 -4.66 -4.41 -6.01
C VAL A 131 -5.57 -3.24 -5.63
N ALA A 132 -6.80 -3.22 -6.14
CA ALA A 132 -7.76 -2.14 -5.90
C ALA A 132 -8.39 -2.11 -4.49
N LEU A 133 -8.02 -3.01 -3.59
CA LEU A 133 -8.62 -3.07 -2.24
C LEU A 133 -7.82 -2.31 -1.18
N ARG A 134 -6.64 -1.81 -1.52
CA ARG A 134 -5.87 -0.91 -0.68
C ARG A 134 -5.62 0.37 -1.46
N HIS A 135 -5.96 1.51 -0.87
CA HIS A 135 -5.53 2.78 -1.41
C HIS A 135 -4.01 2.92 -1.22
N ALA A 136 -3.28 3.14 -2.30
CA ALA A 136 -1.85 3.49 -2.30
C ALA A 136 -1.71 4.81 -3.06
N GLY A 137 -0.87 5.72 -2.59
CA GLY A 137 -0.64 7.03 -3.23
C GLY A 137 0.76 7.20 -3.82
N ASP A 138 1.66 6.29 -3.48
CA ASP A 138 3.08 6.32 -3.72
C ASP A 138 3.63 4.94 -4.11
N LEU A 139 4.84 4.93 -4.65
CA LEU A 139 5.62 3.73 -4.93
C LEU A 139 6.86 3.68 -4.05
N ASP A 140 7.01 2.58 -3.34
CA ASP A 140 8.13 2.30 -2.46
C ASP A 140 9.07 1.29 -3.10
N ILE A 141 10.26 1.74 -3.51
CA ILE A 141 11.27 0.90 -4.16
C ILE A 141 12.53 0.86 -3.30
N LEU A 142 12.96 -0.34 -2.92
CA LEU A 142 14.17 -0.62 -2.17
C LEU A 142 15.31 -1.04 -3.11
N VAL A 143 16.46 -0.38 -2.99
CA VAL A 143 17.71 -0.70 -3.70
C VAL A 143 18.87 -0.84 -2.71
N SER A 144 20.02 -1.32 -3.18
CA SER A 144 21.23 -1.29 -2.36
C SER A 144 21.66 0.16 -2.11
N ARG A 145 22.32 0.43 -0.97
CA ARG A 145 22.88 1.77 -0.71
C ARG A 145 23.89 2.19 -1.78
N ALA A 146 24.68 1.25 -2.27
CA ALA A 146 25.67 1.51 -3.32
C ALA A 146 25.02 1.97 -4.63
N ASP A 147 23.81 1.48 -4.94
CA ASP A 147 23.10 1.82 -6.17
C ASP A 147 22.17 3.04 -6.04
N ALA A 148 21.91 3.53 -4.83
CA ALA A 148 20.87 4.54 -4.58
C ALA A 148 21.02 5.82 -5.41
N LEU A 149 22.24 6.34 -5.56
CA LEU A 149 22.50 7.55 -6.37
C LEU A 149 22.26 7.28 -7.86
N ARG A 150 22.71 6.13 -8.36
CA ARG A 150 22.55 5.74 -9.77
C ARG A 150 21.08 5.45 -10.10
N ALA A 151 20.37 4.77 -9.20
CA ALA A 151 18.93 4.54 -9.31
C ALA A 151 18.16 5.87 -9.35
N ARG A 152 18.48 6.82 -8.47
CA ARG A 152 17.90 8.16 -8.48
C ARG A 152 18.11 8.87 -9.82
N GLU A 153 19.31 8.80 -10.38
CA GLU A 153 19.65 9.41 -11.67
C GLU A 153 18.84 8.80 -12.82
N LEU A 154 18.72 7.47 -12.87
CA LEU A 154 17.90 6.77 -13.87
C LEU A 154 16.41 7.16 -13.78
N ILE A 155 15.85 7.20 -12.57
CA ILE A 155 14.45 7.60 -12.36
C ILE A 155 14.25 9.07 -12.73
N THR A 156 15.22 9.94 -12.42
CA THR A 156 15.20 11.36 -12.83
C THR A 156 15.26 11.51 -14.35
N ALA A 157 16.08 10.71 -15.04
CA ALA A 157 16.18 10.69 -16.50
C ALA A 157 14.86 10.25 -17.17
N ARG A 158 14.02 9.49 -16.46
CA ARG A 158 12.65 9.13 -16.88
C ARG A 158 11.62 10.25 -16.68
N GLY A 159 12.02 11.42 -16.20
CA GLY A 159 11.14 12.59 -16.05
C GLY A 159 10.68 12.89 -14.62
N TYR A 160 11.08 12.08 -13.63
CA TYR A 160 10.84 12.40 -12.23
C TYR A 160 11.77 13.52 -11.75
N ARG A 161 11.38 14.19 -10.66
CA ARG A 161 12.17 15.24 -10.02
C ARG A 161 12.34 14.95 -8.54
N SER A 162 13.57 15.10 -8.05
CA SER A 162 13.82 15.06 -6.61
C SER A 162 13.08 16.20 -5.91
N THR A 163 12.34 15.90 -4.84
CA THR A 163 11.68 16.94 -4.01
C THR A 163 12.72 17.82 -3.32
N ARG A 164 13.92 17.28 -3.10
CA ARG A 164 15.08 18.01 -2.57
C ARG A 164 16.05 18.33 -3.68
N SER A 165 16.32 19.62 -3.89
CA SER A 165 17.42 20.08 -4.74
C SER A 165 18.75 19.89 -4.01
N LEU A 166 19.38 18.73 -4.22
CA LEU A 166 20.69 18.41 -3.66
C LEU A 166 21.75 18.41 -4.77
N THR A 167 22.88 19.07 -4.55
CA THR A 167 24.07 18.85 -5.38
C THR A 167 24.57 17.41 -5.23
N HIS A 168 25.43 16.96 -6.13
CA HIS A 168 26.00 15.60 -6.04
C HIS A 168 26.66 15.34 -4.67
N GLY A 169 27.51 16.26 -4.20
CA GLY A 169 28.15 16.14 -2.88
C GLY A 169 27.15 16.13 -1.71
N GLN A 170 26.08 16.92 -1.78
CA GLN A 170 25.02 16.93 -0.77
C GLN A 170 24.21 15.63 -0.78
N ALA A 171 23.95 15.06 -1.95
CA ALA A 171 23.25 13.78 -2.09
C ALA A 171 24.07 12.62 -1.53
N THR A 172 25.38 12.61 -1.75
CA THR A 172 26.30 11.66 -1.13
C THR A 172 26.28 11.79 0.40
N ALA A 173 26.42 13.01 0.92
CA ALA A 173 26.31 13.24 2.37
C ALA A 173 24.95 12.81 2.95
N TYR A 174 23.86 13.03 2.19
CA TYR A 174 22.51 12.61 2.55
C TYR A 174 22.37 11.09 2.65
N LEU A 175 22.90 10.36 1.65
CA LEU A 175 22.90 8.88 1.59
C LEU A 175 23.68 8.23 2.75
N HIS A 176 24.80 8.84 3.14
CA HIS A 176 25.66 8.36 4.22
C HIS A 176 25.22 8.85 5.60
N GLY A 177 24.28 9.79 5.67
CA GLY A 177 23.67 10.23 6.92
C GLY A 177 22.84 9.13 7.58
N GLN A 178 22.80 9.13 8.91
CA GLN A 178 22.00 8.16 9.69
C GLN A 178 20.51 8.53 9.78
N ARG A 179 20.16 9.78 9.43
CA ARG A 179 18.80 10.32 9.57
C ARG A 179 17.88 10.02 8.38
N TYR A 180 18.44 9.58 7.27
CA TYR A 180 17.72 9.42 6.01
C TYR A 180 17.90 8.01 5.46
N TYR A 181 16.83 7.49 4.86
CA TYR A 181 16.78 6.13 4.33
C TYR A 181 16.17 6.06 2.93
N HIS A 182 15.71 7.18 2.37
CA HIS A 182 15.15 7.27 1.02
C HIS A 182 15.34 8.62 0.33
N PHE A 183 15.23 8.62 -1.00
CA PHE A 183 14.99 9.82 -1.80
C PHE A 183 13.51 9.89 -2.19
N GLU A 184 12.96 11.10 -2.25
CA GLU A 184 11.61 11.36 -2.73
C GLU A 184 11.67 11.93 -4.15
N LEU A 185 11.03 11.25 -5.08
CA LEU A 185 11.04 11.58 -6.51
C LEU A 185 9.59 11.73 -6.99
N VAL A 186 9.23 12.89 -7.52
CA VAL A 186 7.86 13.18 -7.96
C VAL A 186 7.82 13.42 -9.45
N HIS A 187 6.90 12.76 -10.14
CA HIS A 187 6.66 13.04 -11.55
C HIS A 187 5.84 14.35 -11.71
N PRO A 188 6.29 15.32 -12.52
CA PRO A 188 5.67 16.64 -12.57
C PRO A 188 4.24 16.65 -13.11
N THR A 189 3.89 15.71 -13.99
CA THR A 189 2.56 15.63 -14.65
C THR A 189 1.53 14.95 -13.76
N HIS A 190 1.67 13.65 -13.50
CA HIS A 190 0.70 12.85 -12.74
C HIS A 190 0.93 12.85 -11.22
N LYS A 191 1.93 13.60 -10.72
CA LYS A 191 2.22 13.79 -9.29
C LYS A 191 2.50 12.52 -8.49
N LEU A 192 2.84 11.41 -9.18
CA LEU A 192 3.22 10.17 -8.52
C LEU A 192 4.51 10.38 -7.73
N LEU A 193 4.47 10.08 -6.44
CA LEU A 193 5.62 10.01 -5.56
C LEU A 193 6.25 8.61 -5.64
N VAL A 194 7.55 8.57 -5.87
CA VAL A 194 8.40 7.39 -5.72
C VAL A 194 9.32 7.66 -4.55
N GLU A 195 9.18 6.87 -3.49
CA GLU A 195 10.17 6.80 -2.43
C GLU A 195 11.21 5.73 -2.80
N LEU A 196 12.44 6.16 -3.07
CA LEU A 196 13.56 5.30 -3.40
C LEU A 196 14.40 5.05 -2.14
N HIS A 197 14.18 3.91 -1.50
CA HIS A 197 14.78 3.51 -0.24
C HIS A 197 16.10 2.76 -0.45
N TRP A 198 17.09 3.01 0.40
CA TRP A 198 18.26 2.14 0.57
C TRP A 198 18.25 1.39 1.91
N ARG A 199 17.30 1.74 2.78
CA ARG A 199 17.11 1.14 4.10
C ARG A 199 15.64 1.07 4.45
N ILE A 200 15.28 0.04 5.21
CA ILE A 200 13.95 -0.11 5.77
C ILE A 200 13.92 0.55 7.15
N GLY A 201 13.18 1.65 7.26
CA GLY A 201 12.94 2.36 8.52
C GLY A 201 14.19 3.04 9.12
N HIS A 202 13.99 3.64 10.29
CA HIS A 202 15.05 4.30 11.06
C HIS A 202 15.99 3.28 11.72
N ASP A 203 17.23 3.68 12.08
CA ASP A 203 18.31 2.85 12.67
C ASP A 203 17.84 1.87 13.76
N LEU A 204 16.84 2.25 14.55
CA LEU A 204 16.33 1.48 15.68
C LEU A 204 15.55 0.23 15.26
N PHE A 205 15.15 0.14 13.98
CA PHE A 205 14.31 -0.93 13.44
C PHE A 205 14.85 -1.53 12.13
N SER A 206 16.05 -1.14 11.67
CA SER A 206 16.49 -1.51 10.32
C SER A 206 16.95 -2.96 10.23
N VAL A 207 16.32 -3.72 9.34
CA VAL A 207 16.83 -5.01 8.84
C VAL A 207 17.90 -4.75 7.78
N ALA A 208 18.94 -5.58 7.71
CA ALA A 208 20.00 -5.46 6.70
C ALA A 208 19.42 -5.57 5.27
N THR A 209 19.29 -4.44 4.57
CA THR A 209 18.73 -4.33 3.21
C THR A 209 19.34 -5.31 2.22
N ASP A 210 20.67 -5.46 2.24
CA ASP A 210 21.38 -6.34 1.31
C ASP A 210 20.94 -7.80 1.48
N ARG A 211 20.72 -8.25 2.73
CA ARG A 211 20.18 -9.58 3.01
C ARG A 211 18.74 -9.75 2.52
N LEU A 212 17.95 -8.68 2.50
CA LEU A 212 16.59 -8.73 1.95
C LEU A 212 16.61 -8.81 0.43
N LEU A 213 17.50 -8.06 -0.22
CA LEU A 213 17.75 -8.11 -1.66
C LEU A 213 18.26 -9.48 -2.14
N GLU A 214 19.04 -10.16 -1.30
CA GLU A 214 19.53 -11.53 -1.55
C GLU A 214 18.44 -12.58 -1.34
N ARG A 215 17.58 -12.41 -0.33
CA ARG A 215 16.52 -13.37 0.01
C ARG A 215 15.24 -13.22 -0.80
N ALA A 216 15.08 -12.10 -1.51
CA ALA A 216 13.94 -11.91 -2.41
C ALA A 216 13.94 -12.96 -3.51
N LYS A 217 12.83 -13.68 -3.61
CA LYS A 217 12.60 -14.70 -4.61
C LYS A 217 11.71 -14.13 -5.72
N LEU A 218 11.86 -14.67 -6.93
CA LEU A 218 10.84 -14.51 -7.96
C LEU A 218 9.60 -15.26 -7.49
N THR A 219 8.65 -14.54 -6.90
CA THR A 219 7.40 -15.12 -6.45
C THR A 219 6.29 -14.12 -6.67
N ALA A 220 5.59 -14.26 -7.79
CA ALA A 220 4.22 -13.80 -7.89
C ALA A 220 3.42 -14.84 -8.69
N PRO A 221 2.50 -15.60 -8.08
CA PRO A 221 1.57 -16.42 -8.84
C PRO A 221 0.66 -15.49 -9.66
N GLY A 222 0.66 -15.65 -10.99
CA GLY A 222 -0.32 -15.00 -11.88
C GLY A 222 0.04 -13.62 -12.43
N LEU A 223 1.30 -13.20 -12.34
CA LEU A 223 1.82 -12.15 -13.23
C LEU A 223 2.39 -12.85 -14.48
N ASP A 224 2.03 -12.34 -15.66
CA ASP A 224 2.71 -12.64 -16.93
C ASP A 224 4.23 -12.48 -16.77
N GLN A 225 5.05 -12.98 -17.70
CA GLN A 225 6.52 -13.19 -17.63
C GLN A 225 7.39 -11.99 -17.21
N ARG A 226 6.80 -10.85 -16.85
CA ARG A 226 7.36 -9.64 -16.24
C ARG A 226 7.09 -9.51 -14.73
N ALA A 227 6.87 -10.63 -14.02
CA ALA A 227 6.59 -10.60 -12.58
C ALA A 227 7.77 -9.99 -11.78
N PRO A 228 7.57 -8.89 -11.02
CA PRO A 228 8.64 -8.32 -10.21
C PRO A 228 9.07 -9.29 -9.11
N ARG A 229 10.35 -9.21 -8.73
CA ARG A 229 10.87 -9.93 -7.55
C ARG A 229 10.20 -9.37 -6.30
N LEU A 230 9.64 -10.24 -5.48
CA LEU A 230 8.92 -9.85 -4.26
C LEU A 230 9.65 -10.40 -3.03
N LEU A 231 9.56 -9.66 -1.94
CA LEU A 231 9.90 -10.20 -0.62
C LEU A 231 8.85 -11.24 -0.22
N SER A 232 9.27 -12.25 0.55
CA SER A 232 8.30 -13.23 1.05
C SER A 232 7.28 -12.54 1.97
N PRO A 233 6.03 -13.04 2.06
CA PRO A 233 4.99 -12.43 2.89
C PRO A 233 5.40 -12.22 4.35
N GLU A 234 6.26 -13.08 4.89
CA GLU A 234 6.77 -13.00 6.26
C GLU A 234 7.71 -11.80 6.47
N VAL A 235 8.45 -11.43 5.43
CA VAL A 235 9.35 -10.27 5.46
C VAL A 235 8.57 -8.96 5.30
N LEU A 236 7.46 -8.97 4.55
CA LEU A 236 6.54 -7.83 4.44
C LEU A 236 5.79 -7.53 5.76
N LEU A 237 5.76 -8.46 6.72
CA LEU A 237 5.18 -8.26 8.05
C LEU A 237 6.15 -7.61 9.06
N LEU A 238 7.44 -7.53 8.72
CA LEU A 238 8.48 -6.93 9.57
C LEU A 238 8.65 -5.42 9.31
N VAL A 239 7.76 -4.82 8.50
CA VAL A 239 7.91 -3.46 7.95
C VAL A 239 6.62 -2.66 7.99
#